data_AF-Q2SEI7-F1
#
_entry.id   AF-Q2SEI7-F1
#
_cell.length_a   1.000
_cell.length_b   1.000
_cell.length_c   1.000
_cell.angle_alpha   90.00
_cell.angle_beta   90.00
_cell.angle_gamma   90.00
#
_symmetry.space_group_name_H-M   'P 1'
#
loop_
_entity.id
_entity.type
_entity.pdbx_description
1 polymer ?
#
loop_
_entity_poly.entity_id
_entity_poly.type
_entity_poly.pdbx_seq_one_letter_code
_entity_poly.pdbx_strand_id
1 'polypeptide(L)'
;MNPLALKLRELREPCVPLAPDFKNAKAMDISFSGSTLRVMLLDHKPSTAYEEHVKPKGGYDLFDSSQYKHADQEGFDYFQVLKRSCRFRGPLFTGYVAQLNTSLLIIKHKPTRPDFSLFNPHDFENTILSTLSAEYGNEILLGRSSYDAPIDWEVVKDFPVPCVTYEVRSGPHRDGWRNKYMAFPLRHEFYVRMSFHFEQSAVGKLNDQDRLINPMPLYELSQSIINSIKLELSPDAEKELEDVRSANPDAKLNEKVDPLKWTTPEDDAEWEHYCAEVEEKLKSMGRINKATQMEK
;
A
#
# COMPACT_ATOMS: atom_id res chain seq x y z
N MET A 1 -38.75 22.06 17.03
CA MET A 1 -37.46 22.43 16.39
C MET A 1 -37.65 22.34 14.90
N ASN A 2 -37.43 23.43 14.16
CA ASN A 2 -37.53 23.43 12.70
C ASN A 2 -36.20 22.90 12.11
N PRO A 3 -36.15 21.69 11.54
CA PRO A 3 -34.90 21.11 11.03
C PRO A 3 -34.31 21.90 9.85
N LEU A 4 -35.08 22.80 9.23
CA LEU A 4 -34.65 23.66 8.11
C LEU A 4 -33.76 24.85 8.53
N ALA A 5 -33.56 25.10 9.83
CA ALA A 5 -32.69 26.19 10.31
C ALA A 5 -31.22 25.78 10.51
N LEU A 6 -30.88 24.50 10.28
CA LEU A 6 -29.52 24.00 10.41
C LEU A 6 -28.68 24.44 9.20
N LYS A 7 -27.90 25.52 9.36
CA LYS A 7 -26.83 25.83 8.42
C LYS A 7 -25.65 24.90 8.70
N LEU A 8 -25.31 24.07 7.71
CA LEU A 8 -24.07 23.30 7.74
C LEU A 8 -22.89 24.28 7.77
N ARG A 9 -21.96 24.05 8.69
CA ARG A 9 -20.75 24.86 8.81
C ARG A 9 -19.85 24.60 7.60
N GLU A 10 -19.34 25.66 6.98
CA GLU A 10 -18.28 25.52 5.99
C GLU A 10 -17.03 24.89 6.61
N LEU A 11 -16.48 23.89 5.93
CA LEU A 11 -15.25 23.23 6.35
C LEU A 11 -14.09 24.22 6.20
N ARG A 12 -13.51 24.65 7.33
CA ARG A 12 -12.36 25.57 7.35
C ARG A 12 -11.02 24.84 7.44
N GLU A 13 -11.04 23.63 7.98
CA GLU A 13 -9.88 22.78 8.24
C GLU A 13 -10.26 21.32 7.98
N PRO A 14 -9.31 20.46 7.58
CA PRO A 14 -9.57 19.04 7.40
C PRO A 14 -10.14 18.40 8.68
N CYS A 15 -11.09 17.49 8.51
CA CYS A 15 -11.53 16.61 9.60
C CYS A 15 -10.35 15.74 10.05
N VAL A 16 -9.98 15.77 11.33
CA VAL A 16 -8.94 14.88 11.88
C VAL A 16 -9.61 13.63 12.48
N PRO A 17 -9.44 12.45 11.87
CA PRO A 17 -10.05 11.23 12.40
C PRO A 17 -9.42 10.80 13.72
N LEU A 18 -10.24 10.39 14.68
CA LEU A 18 -9.80 9.77 15.92
C LEU A 18 -9.48 8.30 15.68
N ALA A 19 -8.20 7.95 15.81
CA ALA A 19 -7.69 6.59 15.71
C ALA A 19 -8.23 5.68 16.81
N PRO A 20 -8.41 4.38 16.54
CA PRO A 20 -8.58 3.40 17.61
C PRO A 20 -7.31 3.35 18.48
N ASP A 21 -7.48 3.19 19.79
CA ASP A 21 -6.35 3.19 20.72
C ASP A 21 -5.50 1.92 20.57
N PHE A 22 -4.30 2.09 20.02
CA PHE A 22 -3.32 1.03 19.77
C PHE A 22 -2.84 0.32 21.04
N LYS A 23 -3.04 0.90 22.24
CA LYS A 23 -2.76 0.21 23.51
C LYS A 23 -3.61 -1.05 23.70
N ASN A 24 -4.73 -1.15 22.99
CA ASN A 24 -5.59 -2.34 22.99
C ASN A 24 -5.19 -3.37 21.92
N ALA A 25 -4.09 -3.14 21.19
CA ALA A 25 -3.57 -4.11 20.25
C ALA A 25 -3.11 -5.37 20.98
N LYS A 26 -3.32 -6.52 20.34
CA LYS A 26 -2.94 -7.83 20.89
C LYS A 26 -1.77 -8.37 20.09
N ALA A 27 -0.83 -8.98 20.81
CA ALA A 27 0.25 -9.72 20.19
C ALA A 27 -0.33 -10.91 19.42
N MET A 28 0.21 -11.13 18.23
CA MET A 28 -0.13 -12.24 17.37
C MET A 28 1.16 -12.85 16.85
N ASP A 29 1.35 -14.13 17.18
CA ASP A 29 2.50 -14.91 16.75
C ASP A 29 2.06 -15.80 15.58
N ILE A 30 2.81 -15.74 14.48
CA ILE A 30 2.51 -16.47 13.25
C ILE A 30 3.78 -17.21 12.84
N SER A 31 3.71 -18.53 12.73
CA SER A 31 4.84 -19.36 12.30
C SER A 31 4.83 -19.61 10.79
N PHE A 32 6.00 -19.55 10.17
CA PHE A 32 6.26 -19.83 8.77
C PHE A 32 7.43 -20.82 8.66
N SER A 33 7.13 -22.12 8.53
CA SER A 33 8.13 -23.19 8.48
C SER A 33 9.24 -23.05 9.54
N GLY A 34 8.84 -22.73 10.78
CA GLY A 34 9.72 -22.53 11.93
C GLY A 34 10.11 -21.08 12.24
N SER A 35 10.14 -20.18 11.26
CA SER A 35 10.35 -18.75 11.51
C SER A 35 9.10 -18.17 12.18
N THR A 36 9.24 -17.27 13.14
CA THR A 36 8.13 -16.66 13.87
C THR A 36 8.05 -15.17 13.62
N LEU A 37 6.90 -14.72 13.14
CA LEU A 37 6.55 -13.31 13.02
C LEU A 37 5.61 -12.94 14.16
N ARG A 38 6.03 -12.00 15.00
CA ARG A 38 5.19 -11.39 16.03
C ARG A 38 4.79 -9.99 15.59
N VAL A 39 3.49 -9.68 15.67
CA VAL A 39 2.94 -8.36 15.34
C VAL A 39 1.84 -7.97 16.32
N MET A 40 1.74 -6.68 16.66
CA MET A 40 0.64 -6.15 17.47
C MET A 40 -0.46 -5.62 16.56
N LEU A 41 -1.66 -6.21 16.65
CA LEU A 41 -2.81 -5.81 15.84
C LEU A 41 -4.05 -5.56 16.68
N LEU A 42 -4.82 -4.55 16.29
CA LEU A 42 -6.16 -4.30 16.83
C LEU A 42 -7.16 -5.34 16.32
N ASP A 43 -8.26 -5.51 17.05
CA ASP A 43 -9.37 -6.37 16.63
C ASP A 43 -10.02 -5.82 15.35
N HIS A 44 -10.36 -6.70 14.41
CA HIS A 44 -11.04 -6.35 13.16
C HIS A 44 -12.41 -5.71 13.45
N LYS A 45 -12.55 -4.43 13.06
CA LYS A 45 -13.73 -3.59 13.25
C LYS A 45 -13.98 -2.80 11.96
N PRO A 46 -14.50 -3.46 10.92
CA PRO A 46 -14.71 -2.85 9.62
C PRO A 46 -15.84 -1.82 9.63
N SER A 47 -15.91 -1.04 8.56
CA SER A 47 -16.99 -0.10 8.30
C SER A 47 -18.29 -0.84 7.96
N THR A 48 -18.19 -1.96 7.24
CA THR A 48 -19.30 -2.82 6.86
C THR A 48 -19.10 -4.26 7.36
N ALA A 49 -20.20 -4.96 7.64
CA ALA A 49 -20.14 -6.33 8.19
C ALA A 49 -19.64 -7.39 7.19
N TYR A 50 -19.56 -7.05 5.89
CA TYR A 50 -19.19 -7.97 4.82
C TYR A 50 -17.71 -7.90 4.46
N GLU A 51 -16.96 -6.96 5.05
CA GLU A 51 -15.53 -6.90 4.82
C GLU A 51 -14.85 -8.18 5.31
N GLU A 52 -13.98 -8.70 4.45
CA GLU A 52 -13.31 -9.96 4.67
C GLU A 52 -12.38 -9.89 5.89
N HIS A 53 -12.52 -10.87 6.77
CA HIS A 53 -11.65 -11.07 7.91
C HIS A 53 -10.92 -12.41 7.77
N VAL A 54 -9.63 -12.34 7.44
CA VAL A 54 -8.76 -13.52 7.44
C VAL A 54 -8.01 -13.56 8.77
N LYS A 55 -8.25 -14.63 9.54
CA LYS A 55 -7.50 -14.92 10.78
C LYS A 55 -6.37 -15.90 10.47
N PRO A 56 -5.17 -15.69 11.03
CA PRO A 56 -4.09 -16.62 10.79
C PRO A 56 -4.35 -17.97 11.46
N LYS A 57 -3.85 -19.04 10.84
CA LYS A 57 -3.98 -20.43 11.31
C LYS A 57 -2.95 -20.83 12.38
N GLY A 58 -2.15 -19.88 12.87
CA GLY A 58 -1.06 -20.09 13.83
C GLY A 58 0.26 -20.55 13.20
N GLY A 59 0.19 -21.41 12.18
CA GLY A 59 1.36 -21.87 11.42
C GLY A 59 1.05 -22.09 9.95
N TYR A 60 2.06 -21.87 9.11
CA TYR A 60 2.04 -22.04 7.66
C TYR A 60 3.28 -22.81 7.23
N ASP A 61 3.11 -23.81 6.38
CA ASP A 61 4.22 -24.43 5.67
C ASP A 61 4.43 -23.69 4.35
N LEU A 62 5.56 -22.98 4.21
CA LEU A 62 5.91 -22.22 3.02
C LEU A 62 6.07 -23.09 1.78
N PHE A 63 6.38 -24.38 1.94
CA PHE A 63 6.68 -25.30 0.85
C PHE A 63 5.46 -26.07 0.35
N ASP A 64 4.33 -26.00 1.05
CA ASP A 64 3.09 -26.61 0.59
C ASP A 64 2.41 -25.72 -0.47
N SER A 65 2.53 -26.15 -1.73
CA SER A 65 1.99 -25.47 -2.89
C SER A 65 0.46 -25.34 -2.90
N SER A 66 -0.27 -26.16 -2.13
CA SER A 66 -1.74 -26.12 -2.10
C SER A 66 -2.31 -24.85 -1.46
N GLN A 67 -1.49 -24.11 -0.72
CA GLN A 67 -1.88 -22.85 -0.08
C GLN A 67 -1.83 -21.66 -1.03
N TYR A 68 -1.05 -21.74 -2.10
CA TYR A 68 -0.78 -20.63 -3.00
C TYR A 68 -1.85 -20.48 -4.06
N LYS A 69 -2.20 -19.23 -4.34
CA LYS A 69 -2.97 -18.81 -5.50
C LYS A 69 -2.01 -18.17 -6.49
N HIS A 70 -2.24 -18.41 -7.78
CA HIS A 70 -1.52 -17.69 -8.83
C HIS A 70 -2.23 -16.36 -9.10
N ALA A 71 -1.48 -15.26 -9.08
CA ALA A 71 -1.94 -13.95 -9.49
C ALA A 71 -1.75 -13.86 -11.03
N ASP A 72 -2.74 -14.31 -11.81
CA ASP A 72 -2.60 -14.47 -13.27
C ASP A 72 -2.14 -13.18 -13.97
N GLN A 73 -2.57 -12.01 -13.49
CA GLN A 73 -2.21 -10.71 -14.08
C GLN A 73 -0.82 -10.25 -13.63
N GLU A 74 -0.45 -10.58 -12.39
CA GLU A 74 0.73 -10.09 -11.71
C GLU A 74 1.92 -11.07 -11.74
N GLY A 75 1.71 -12.31 -12.17
CA GLY A 75 2.75 -13.29 -12.45
C GLY A 75 3.48 -13.85 -11.22
N PHE A 76 2.88 -13.79 -10.03
CA PHE A 76 3.45 -14.36 -8.80
C PHE A 76 2.46 -15.23 -8.04
N ASP A 77 3.01 -16.16 -7.25
CA ASP A 77 2.23 -17.02 -6.36
C ASP A 77 2.17 -16.37 -4.98
N TYR A 78 0.98 -16.35 -4.37
CA TYR A 78 0.81 -15.79 -3.03
C TYR A 78 -0.25 -16.52 -2.22
N PHE A 79 -0.21 -16.33 -0.90
CA PHE A 79 -1.36 -16.62 -0.06
C PHE A 79 -1.53 -15.57 1.02
N GLN A 80 -2.79 -15.38 1.43
CA GLN A 80 -3.15 -14.39 2.43
C GLN A 80 -3.15 -14.99 3.83
N VAL A 81 -2.33 -14.42 4.71
CA VAL A 81 -2.19 -14.84 6.10
C VAL A 81 -3.24 -14.17 6.98
N LEU A 82 -3.43 -12.86 6.80
CA LEU A 82 -4.42 -12.10 7.56
C LEU A 82 -4.99 -10.93 6.75
N LYS A 83 -6.19 -10.53 7.15
CA LYS A 83 -6.88 -9.33 6.67
C LYS A 83 -7.66 -8.73 7.83
N ARG A 84 -7.44 -7.46 8.12
CA ARG A 84 -8.11 -6.73 9.19
C ARG A 84 -8.43 -5.31 8.76
N SER A 85 -9.43 -4.72 9.40
CA SER A 85 -9.89 -3.36 9.12
C SER A 85 -10.05 -2.64 10.45
N CYS A 86 -9.57 -1.41 10.51
CA CYS A 86 -9.65 -0.55 11.67
C CYS A 86 -10.27 0.79 11.29
N ARG A 87 -11.48 1.04 11.78
CA ARG A 87 -12.22 2.28 11.52
C ARG A 87 -11.82 3.43 12.44
N PHE A 88 -11.86 4.65 11.89
CA PHE A 88 -11.52 5.91 12.55
C PHE A 88 -12.77 6.77 12.69
N ARG A 89 -13.00 7.30 13.89
CA ARG A 89 -14.18 8.11 14.18
C ARG A 89 -13.94 9.55 13.76
N GLY A 90 -14.88 10.17 13.10
CA GLY A 90 -14.84 11.61 12.89
C GLY A 90 -15.36 12.38 14.11
N PRO A 91 -15.53 13.71 13.96
CA PRO A 91 -16.20 14.56 14.93
C PRO A 91 -17.60 14.07 15.30
N LEU A 92 -18.16 14.70 16.34
CA LEU A 92 -19.49 14.36 16.81
C LEU A 92 -20.51 14.41 15.64
N PHE A 93 -21.32 13.36 15.53
CA PHE A 93 -22.36 13.15 14.50
C PHE A 93 -21.88 12.81 13.07
N THR A 94 -20.58 12.65 12.80
CA THR A 94 -20.11 12.23 11.46
C THR A 94 -19.93 10.71 11.32
N GLY A 95 -19.94 9.97 12.44
CA GLY A 95 -19.71 8.53 12.43
C GLY A 95 -18.25 8.17 12.15
N TYR A 96 -18.02 7.13 11.33
CA TYR A 96 -16.68 6.76 10.87
C TYR A 96 -16.39 7.49 9.57
N VAL A 97 -15.20 8.07 9.48
CA VAL A 97 -14.80 8.93 8.34
C VAL A 97 -13.56 8.39 7.63
N ALA A 98 -12.88 7.41 8.22
CA ALA A 98 -11.76 6.74 7.58
C ALA A 98 -11.61 5.31 8.09
N GLN A 99 -10.86 4.50 7.35
CA GLN A 99 -10.58 3.11 7.67
C GLN A 99 -9.16 2.75 7.21
N LEU A 100 -8.47 1.96 8.03
CA LEU A 100 -7.20 1.35 7.68
C LEU A 100 -7.40 -0.14 7.48
N ASN A 101 -7.22 -0.63 6.25
CA ASN A 101 -7.24 -2.05 5.96
C ASN A 101 -5.80 -2.58 5.96
N THR A 102 -5.53 -3.56 6.81
CA THR A 102 -4.24 -4.22 6.94
C THR A 102 -4.33 -5.62 6.38
N SER A 103 -3.44 -5.96 5.45
CA SER A 103 -3.28 -7.35 4.97
C SER A 103 -1.84 -7.79 5.03
N LEU A 104 -1.64 -9.08 5.28
CA LEU A 104 -0.33 -9.73 5.23
C LEU A 104 -0.41 -10.83 4.19
N LEU A 105 0.44 -10.72 3.16
CA LEU A 105 0.62 -11.73 2.14
C LEU A 105 2.00 -12.37 2.27
N ILE A 106 2.08 -13.66 2.02
CA ILE A 106 3.33 -14.32 1.65
C ILE A 106 3.36 -14.41 0.14
N ILE A 107 4.46 -13.94 -0.45
CA ILE A 107 4.68 -13.99 -1.88
C ILE A 107 5.84 -14.93 -2.14
N LYS A 108 5.60 -15.89 -3.03
CA LYS A 108 6.60 -16.81 -3.55
C LYS A 108 7.08 -16.28 -4.89
N HIS A 109 8.37 -16.03 -4.96
CA HIS A 109 9.04 -15.60 -6.18
C HIS A 109 9.85 -16.76 -6.75
N LYS A 110 9.68 -17.04 -8.04
CA LYS A 110 10.43 -18.10 -8.70
C LYS A 110 11.88 -17.64 -8.92
N PRO A 111 12.90 -18.38 -8.42
CA PRO A 111 14.29 -18.02 -8.63
C PRO A 111 14.62 -17.92 -10.13
N THR A 112 15.28 -16.83 -10.53
CA THR A 112 15.69 -16.59 -11.92
C THR A 112 17.08 -17.15 -12.22
N ARG A 113 17.93 -17.27 -11.19
CA ARG A 113 19.30 -17.77 -11.27
C ARG A 113 19.63 -18.67 -10.06
N PRO A 114 20.62 -19.58 -10.16
CA PRO A 114 20.94 -20.51 -9.08
C PRO A 114 21.40 -19.86 -7.77
N ASP A 115 22.03 -18.69 -7.85
CA ASP A 115 22.52 -17.88 -6.73
C ASP A 115 21.48 -16.86 -6.23
N PHE A 116 20.26 -16.86 -6.79
CA PHE A 116 19.20 -15.95 -6.40
C PHE A 116 18.81 -16.15 -4.94
N SER A 117 18.68 -15.06 -4.21
CA SER A 117 18.13 -15.10 -2.86
C SER A 117 17.46 -13.79 -2.51
N LEU A 118 16.23 -13.84 -1.99
CA LEU A 118 15.60 -12.67 -1.41
C LEU A 118 16.29 -12.18 -0.12
N PHE A 119 17.22 -12.94 0.47
CA PHE A 119 18.11 -12.41 1.50
C PHE A 119 19.22 -11.51 0.93
N ASN A 120 19.50 -11.59 -0.37
CA ASN A 120 20.39 -10.64 -1.04
C ASN A 120 19.61 -9.33 -1.29
N PRO A 121 20.05 -8.19 -0.73
CA PRO A 121 19.38 -6.91 -0.90
C PRO A 121 19.05 -6.53 -2.35
N HIS A 122 19.95 -6.81 -3.30
CA HIS A 122 19.74 -6.46 -4.70
C HIS A 122 18.65 -7.30 -5.35
N ASP A 123 18.63 -8.61 -5.08
CA ASP A 123 17.58 -9.49 -5.60
C ASP A 123 16.23 -9.16 -4.98
N PHE A 124 16.22 -8.88 -3.67
CA PHE A 124 15.01 -8.48 -2.96
C PHE A 124 14.39 -7.20 -3.51
N GLU A 125 15.21 -6.15 -3.70
CA GLU A 125 14.76 -4.89 -4.26
C GLU A 125 14.21 -5.07 -5.68
N ASN A 126 14.94 -5.77 -6.55
CA ASN A 126 14.48 -6.07 -7.90
C ASN A 126 13.18 -6.88 -7.92
N THR A 127 13.02 -7.83 -7.01
CA THR A 127 11.76 -8.57 -6.87
C THR A 127 10.61 -7.64 -6.50
N ILE A 128 10.80 -6.70 -5.56
CA ILE A 128 9.76 -5.71 -5.23
C ILE A 128 9.39 -4.86 -6.46
N LEU A 129 10.39 -4.32 -7.17
CA LEU A 129 10.15 -3.48 -8.34
C LEU A 129 9.49 -4.25 -9.50
N SER A 130 9.87 -5.51 -9.69
CA SER A 130 9.23 -6.41 -10.65
C SER A 130 7.79 -6.71 -10.26
N THR A 131 7.52 -6.96 -8.97
CA THR A 131 6.15 -7.18 -8.48
C THR A 131 5.29 -5.93 -8.67
N LEU A 132 5.83 -4.73 -8.39
CA LEU A 132 5.12 -3.47 -8.62
C LEU A 132 4.81 -3.25 -10.11
N SER A 133 5.77 -3.55 -10.99
CA SER A 133 5.57 -3.43 -12.44
C SER A 133 4.51 -4.40 -12.95
N ALA A 134 4.46 -5.61 -12.40
CA ALA A 134 3.45 -6.58 -12.78
C ALA A 134 2.04 -6.19 -12.28
N GLU A 135 1.93 -5.61 -11.08
CA GLU A 135 0.66 -5.16 -10.50
C GLU A 135 0.10 -3.88 -11.15
N TYR A 136 0.95 -2.90 -11.41
CA TYR A 136 0.51 -1.54 -11.76
C TYR A 136 0.97 -1.08 -13.14
N GLY A 137 1.92 -1.78 -13.77
CA GLY A 137 2.54 -1.33 -15.02
C GLY A 137 1.58 -1.28 -16.21
N ASN A 138 0.53 -2.11 -16.21
CA ASN A 138 -0.48 -2.12 -17.26
C ASN A 138 -1.67 -1.17 -16.99
N GLU A 139 -1.70 -0.51 -15.84
CA GLU A 139 -2.79 0.41 -15.44
C GLU A 139 -2.55 1.81 -16.01
N ILE A 140 -2.53 1.93 -17.34
CA ILE A 140 -2.34 3.19 -18.05
C ILE A 140 -3.70 3.71 -18.54
N LEU A 141 -4.03 4.94 -18.20
CA LEU A 141 -5.25 5.62 -18.61
C LEU A 141 -4.89 6.91 -19.35
N LEU A 142 -5.33 7.01 -20.61
CA LEU A 142 -5.09 8.18 -21.48
C LEU A 142 -3.60 8.53 -21.60
N GLY A 143 -2.72 7.53 -21.71
CA GLY A 143 -1.28 7.78 -21.80
C GLY A 143 -0.59 8.16 -20.47
N ARG A 144 -1.27 8.03 -19.32
CA ARG A 144 -0.67 8.22 -17.99
C ARG A 144 -0.85 7.01 -17.09
N SER A 145 0.19 6.67 -16.34
CA SER A 145 0.10 5.67 -15.28
C SER A 145 -0.94 6.09 -14.24
N SER A 146 -1.82 5.15 -13.90
CA SER A 146 -2.87 5.36 -12.89
C SER A 146 -2.32 5.34 -11.47
N TYR A 147 -1.06 4.97 -11.31
CA TYR A 147 -0.36 4.86 -10.04
C TYR A 147 1.07 5.37 -10.15
N ASP A 148 1.59 5.79 -9.00
CA ASP A 148 2.99 6.14 -8.80
C ASP A 148 3.54 5.23 -7.69
N ALA A 149 4.61 4.47 -7.98
CA ALA A 149 5.29 3.61 -7.01
C ALA A 149 6.72 3.23 -7.44
N PRO A 150 7.63 2.90 -6.51
CA PRO A 150 7.49 3.12 -5.08
C PRO A 150 7.65 4.62 -4.74
N ILE A 151 6.87 5.11 -3.78
CA ILE A 151 7.00 6.46 -3.21
C ILE A 151 7.46 6.34 -1.76
N ASP A 152 8.21 7.32 -1.26
CA ASP A 152 8.68 7.37 0.13
C ASP A 152 9.37 6.06 0.54
N TRP A 153 10.23 5.55 -0.35
CA TRP A 153 11.05 4.37 -0.11
C TRP A 153 11.99 4.61 1.07
N GLU A 154 11.90 3.74 2.07
CA GLU A 154 12.69 3.82 3.29
C GLU A 154 13.17 2.43 3.69
N VAL A 155 14.47 2.33 4.01
CA VAL A 155 15.07 1.11 4.55
C VAL A 155 14.82 1.05 6.06
N VAL A 156 14.21 -0.04 6.52
CA VAL A 156 13.98 -0.27 7.95
C VAL A 156 15.28 -0.77 8.58
N LYS A 157 16.00 0.16 9.21
CA LYS A 157 17.25 -0.14 9.92
C LYS A 157 16.97 -1.05 11.12
N ASP A 158 17.97 -1.85 11.48
CA ASP A 158 17.94 -2.77 12.63
C ASP A 158 16.92 -3.94 12.54
N PHE A 159 16.30 -4.15 11.37
CA PHE A 159 15.53 -5.36 11.10
C PHE A 159 16.50 -6.54 10.77
N PRO A 160 16.23 -7.78 11.20
CA PRO A 160 17.19 -8.88 11.07
C PRO A 160 17.51 -9.29 9.62
N VAL A 161 16.68 -8.89 8.67
CA VAL A 161 16.77 -9.18 7.23
C VAL A 161 16.56 -7.88 6.44
N PRO A 162 16.92 -7.83 5.13
CA PRO A 162 16.60 -6.67 4.30
C PRO A 162 15.12 -6.30 4.40
N CYS A 163 14.82 -5.06 4.79
CA CYS A 163 13.45 -4.64 5.01
C CYS A 163 13.25 -3.21 4.53
N VAL A 164 12.14 -3.00 3.85
CA VAL A 164 11.78 -1.70 3.27
C VAL A 164 10.32 -1.38 3.54
N THR A 165 10.04 -0.08 3.63
CA THR A 165 8.70 0.46 3.52
C THR A 165 8.62 1.39 2.32
N TYR A 166 7.46 1.42 1.67
CA TYR A 166 7.21 2.31 0.53
C TYR A 166 5.70 2.48 0.37
N GLU A 167 5.29 3.38 -0.51
CA GLU A 167 3.91 3.64 -0.86
C GLU A 167 3.62 3.42 -2.33
N VAL A 168 2.36 3.10 -2.60
CA VAL A 168 1.72 3.19 -3.92
C VAL A 168 0.60 4.23 -3.78
N ARG A 169 0.63 5.26 -4.63
CA ARG A 169 -0.40 6.30 -4.65
C ARG A 169 -1.09 6.32 -6.01
N SER A 170 -2.36 6.73 -6.02
CA SER A 170 -3.08 7.06 -7.24
C SER A 170 -2.36 8.18 -7.98
N GLY A 171 -2.08 7.95 -9.25
CA GLY A 171 -1.63 9.00 -10.16
C GLY A 171 -2.70 10.08 -10.34
N PRO A 172 -2.37 11.21 -10.99
CA PRO A 172 -3.19 12.42 -11.02
C PRO A 172 -4.59 12.27 -11.64
N HIS A 173 -4.88 11.17 -12.32
CA HIS A 173 -6.14 10.92 -13.04
C HIS A 173 -7.00 9.79 -12.46
N ARG A 174 -6.49 9.09 -11.44
CA ARG A 174 -7.25 8.07 -10.70
C ARG A 174 -7.86 8.71 -9.45
N ASP A 175 -8.99 8.16 -9.00
CA ASP A 175 -9.55 8.49 -7.70
C ASP A 175 -8.53 8.21 -6.58
N GLY A 176 -8.64 8.93 -5.47
CA GLY A 176 -7.69 8.87 -4.37
C GLY A 176 -7.53 7.44 -3.85
N TRP A 177 -6.34 6.89 -4.09
CA TRP A 177 -5.92 5.57 -3.64
C TRP A 177 -4.54 5.67 -2.99
N ARG A 178 -4.39 5.10 -1.81
CA ARG A 178 -3.12 5.11 -1.07
C ARG A 178 -2.93 3.78 -0.36
N ASN A 179 -1.79 3.15 -0.62
CA ASN A 179 -1.33 1.98 0.11
C ASN A 179 0.09 2.22 0.63
N LYS A 180 0.32 1.98 1.92
CA LYS A 180 1.67 1.84 2.49
C LYS A 180 2.01 0.36 2.60
N TYR A 181 3.25 0.00 2.31
CA TYR A 181 3.75 -1.36 2.38
C TYR A 181 4.94 -1.45 3.33
N MET A 182 5.10 -2.62 3.93
CA MET A 182 6.35 -3.10 4.51
C MET A 182 6.65 -4.46 3.91
N ALA A 183 7.86 -4.67 3.42
CA ALA A 183 8.30 -5.92 2.83
C ALA A 183 9.62 -6.39 3.44
N PHE A 184 9.74 -7.71 3.64
CA PHE A 184 10.98 -8.35 4.07
C PHE A 184 10.97 -9.86 3.74
N PRO A 185 12.13 -10.48 3.45
CA PRO A 185 12.23 -11.89 3.12
C PRO A 185 12.07 -12.79 4.36
N LEU A 186 11.59 -14.00 4.14
CA LEU A 186 11.58 -15.09 5.12
C LEU A 186 12.58 -16.19 4.78
N ARG A 187 12.86 -16.39 3.49
CA ARG A 187 13.76 -17.41 2.90
C ARG A 187 14.22 -16.93 1.50
N HIS A 188 15.02 -17.75 0.83
CA HIS A 188 15.47 -17.51 -0.56
C HIS A 188 14.37 -17.11 -1.56
N GLU A 189 13.18 -17.71 -1.49
CA GLU A 189 12.11 -17.52 -2.48
C GLU A 189 10.82 -16.94 -1.90
N PHE A 190 10.76 -16.72 -0.59
CA PHE A 190 9.56 -16.24 0.10
C PHE A 190 9.80 -14.90 0.78
N TYR A 191 8.89 -13.96 0.59
CA TYR A 191 8.88 -12.72 1.36
C TYR A 191 7.49 -12.37 1.88
N VAL A 192 7.48 -11.66 2.99
CA VAL A 192 6.28 -11.04 3.56
C VAL A 192 6.08 -9.71 2.88
N ARG A 193 4.84 -9.45 2.46
CA ARG A 193 4.38 -8.12 2.10
C ARG A 193 3.17 -7.76 2.95
N MET A 194 3.36 -6.83 3.88
CA MET A 194 2.29 -6.24 4.66
C MET A 194 1.84 -4.96 3.97
N SER A 195 0.53 -4.80 3.77
CA SER A 195 -0.05 -3.63 3.14
C SER A 195 -1.07 -2.96 4.05
N PHE A 196 -1.10 -1.64 3.98
CA PHE A 196 -1.98 -0.75 4.72
C PHE A 196 -2.71 0.12 3.71
N HIS A 197 -3.97 -0.21 3.43
CA HIS A 197 -4.83 0.58 2.54
C HIS A 197 -5.57 1.65 3.34
N PHE A 198 -5.46 2.88 2.86
CA PHE A 198 -5.99 4.07 3.51
C PHE A 198 -7.29 4.42 2.81
N GLU A 199 -8.41 4.22 3.49
CA GLU A 199 -9.72 4.62 3.01
C GLU A 199 -10.15 5.89 3.75
N GLN A 200 -10.41 6.96 3.00
CA GLN A 200 -11.05 8.18 3.50
C GLN A 200 -12.46 8.24 2.91
N SER A 201 -13.47 8.55 3.74
CA SER A 201 -14.85 8.72 3.29
C SER A 201 -15.05 10.08 2.59
N ALA A 202 -14.23 10.34 1.58
CA ALA A 202 -14.22 11.53 0.74
C ALA A 202 -14.05 11.13 -0.73
N VAL A 203 -14.74 11.86 -1.61
CA VAL A 203 -14.69 11.63 -3.07
C VAL A 203 -13.58 12.47 -3.71
N GLY A 204 -13.13 12.04 -4.89
CA GLY A 204 -12.16 12.77 -5.69
C GLY A 204 -10.73 12.30 -5.49
N LYS A 205 -9.79 13.15 -5.88
CA LYS A 205 -8.36 12.82 -5.89
C LYS A 205 -7.79 12.85 -4.48
N LEU A 206 -6.63 12.21 -4.31
CA LEU A 206 -5.92 12.10 -3.03
C LEU A 206 -5.73 13.47 -2.32
N ASN A 207 -5.36 14.52 -3.05
CA ASN A 207 -5.24 15.87 -2.48
C ASN A 207 -6.58 16.46 -2.00
N ASP A 208 -7.69 16.16 -2.67
CA ASP A 208 -9.02 16.63 -2.26
C ASP A 208 -9.52 15.84 -1.06
N GLN A 209 -9.28 14.53 -1.04
CA GLN A 209 -9.56 13.67 0.12
C GLN A 209 -8.78 14.15 1.35
N ASP A 210 -7.48 14.43 1.22
CA ASP A 210 -6.62 14.88 2.32
C ASP A 210 -7.01 16.28 2.85
N ARG A 211 -7.54 17.15 1.98
CA ARG A 211 -8.11 18.44 2.39
C ARG A 211 -9.39 18.29 3.21
N LEU A 212 -10.17 17.26 2.93
CA LEU A 212 -11.42 16.99 3.64
C LEU A 212 -11.18 16.20 4.94
N ILE A 213 -10.28 15.22 4.90
CA ILE A 213 -10.00 14.27 5.97
C ILE A 213 -8.49 14.12 6.09
N ASN A 214 -7.91 14.50 7.22
CA ASN A 214 -6.47 14.39 7.45
C ASN A 214 -6.03 12.90 7.50
N PRO A 215 -5.08 12.45 6.66
CA PRO A 215 -4.62 11.06 6.65
C PRO A 215 -3.64 10.71 7.76
N MET A 216 -3.09 11.69 8.49
CA MET A 216 -2.02 11.48 9.48
C MET A 216 -2.37 10.44 10.56
N PRO A 217 -3.59 10.37 11.12
CA PRO A 217 -3.94 9.32 12.08
C PRO A 217 -3.83 7.90 11.50
N LEU A 218 -4.07 7.70 10.20
CA LEU A 218 -3.88 6.41 9.54
C LEU A 218 -2.39 6.07 9.41
N TYR A 219 -1.57 7.08 9.10
CA TYR A 219 -0.11 6.95 9.10
C TYR A 219 0.44 6.58 10.48
N GLU A 220 -0.01 7.25 11.53
CA GLU A 220 0.41 6.96 12.90
C GLU A 220 0.06 5.53 13.33
N LEU A 221 -1.15 5.05 12.99
CA LEU A 221 -1.56 3.69 13.30
C LEU A 221 -0.77 2.65 12.49
N SER A 222 -0.62 2.84 11.17
CA SER A 222 0.18 1.94 10.33
C SER A 222 1.64 1.88 10.81
N GLN A 223 2.24 3.02 11.15
CA GLN A 223 3.59 3.06 11.69
C GLN A 223 3.70 2.38 13.06
N SER A 224 2.69 2.52 13.92
CA SER A 224 2.64 1.82 15.21
C SER A 224 2.59 0.30 15.02
N ILE A 225 1.86 -0.18 14.02
CA ILE A 225 1.84 -1.60 13.65
C ILE A 225 3.21 -2.03 13.11
N ILE A 226 3.79 -1.30 12.17
CA ILE A 226 5.12 -1.57 11.59
C ILE A 226 6.18 -1.68 12.70
N ASN A 227 6.23 -0.70 13.60
CA ASN A 227 7.20 -0.66 14.69
C ASN A 227 7.01 -1.79 15.72
N SER A 228 5.84 -2.45 15.72
CA SER A 228 5.56 -3.58 16.61
C SER A 228 6.02 -4.92 16.07
N ILE A 229 6.41 -4.98 14.78
CA ILE A 229 6.77 -6.22 14.11
C ILE A 229 8.14 -6.70 14.61
N LYS A 230 8.19 -7.98 14.95
CA LYS A 230 9.42 -8.70 15.30
C LYS A 230 9.49 -9.99 14.49
N LEU A 231 10.66 -10.26 13.94
CA LEU A 231 10.93 -11.47 13.18
C LEU A 231 12.01 -12.27 13.89
N GLU A 232 11.73 -13.54 14.14
CA GLU A 232 12.69 -14.54 14.60
C GLU A 232 12.78 -15.60 13.49
N LEU A 233 13.96 -15.77 12.90
CA LEU A 233 14.16 -16.74 11.82
C LEU A 233 14.31 -18.16 12.40
N SER A 234 13.92 -19.17 11.63
CA SER A 234 14.28 -20.56 11.97
C SER A 234 15.78 -20.79 11.80
N PRO A 235 16.38 -21.79 12.47
CA PRO A 235 17.80 -22.09 12.31
C PRO A 235 18.24 -22.29 10.85
N ASP A 236 17.39 -22.90 10.03
CA ASP A 236 17.65 -23.07 8.60
C ASP A 236 17.66 -21.73 7.86
N ALA A 237 16.70 -20.85 8.15
CA ALA A 237 16.62 -19.52 7.53
C ALA A 237 17.76 -18.59 7.98
N GLU A 238 18.19 -18.70 9.24
CA GLU A 238 19.37 -17.98 9.76
C GLU A 238 20.64 -18.42 9.04
N LYS A 239 20.79 -19.73 8.80
CA LYS A 239 21.91 -20.26 8.04
C LYS A 239 21.91 -19.74 6.61
N GLU A 240 20.77 -19.78 5.93
CA GLU A 240 20.61 -19.24 4.57
C GLU A 240 20.97 -17.75 4.50
N LEU A 241 20.54 -16.96 5.49
CA LEU A 241 20.86 -15.54 5.59
C LEU A 241 22.37 -15.33 5.75
N GLU A 242 23.03 -16.11 6.62
CA GLU A 242 24.46 -16.00 6.87
C GLU A 242 25.30 -16.42 5.65
N ASP A 243 24.90 -17.49 4.96
CA ASP A 243 25.55 -17.96 3.73
C ASP A 243 25.50 -16.85 2.65
N VAL A 244 24.33 -16.19 2.49
CA VAL A 244 24.16 -15.09 1.53
C VAL A 244 24.96 -13.85 1.92
N ARG A 245 24.98 -13.48 3.21
CA ARG A 245 25.79 -12.35 3.73
C ARG A 245 27.28 -12.59 3.54
N SER A 246 27.75 -13.80 3.81
CA SER A 246 29.15 -14.19 3.62
C SER A 246 29.56 -14.13 2.15
N ALA A 247 28.67 -14.54 1.24
CA ALA A 247 28.91 -14.45 -0.20
C ALA A 247 28.83 -13.01 -0.75
N ASN A 248 28.08 -12.12 -0.08
CA ASN A 248 27.79 -10.75 -0.55
C ASN A 248 27.97 -9.71 0.57
N PRO A 249 29.18 -9.53 1.12
CA PRO A 249 29.41 -8.72 2.32
C PRO A 249 29.10 -7.23 2.13
N ASP A 250 29.24 -6.72 0.91
CA ASP A 250 29.00 -5.31 0.57
C ASP A 250 27.56 -5.03 0.12
N ALA A 251 26.72 -6.06 -0.01
CA ALA A 251 25.35 -5.90 -0.50
C ALA A 251 24.48 -5.14 0.50
N LYS A 252 23.83 -4.08 0.03
CA LYS A 252 22.94 -3.21 0.80
C LYS A 252 21.76 -2.79 -0.06
N LEU A 253 20.64 -2.48 0.59
CA LEU A 253 19.48 -1.90 -0.09
C LEU A 253 19.80 -0.47 -0.52
N ASN A 254 19.20 -0.01 -1.60
CA ASN A 254 19.29 1.40 -1.96
C ASN A 254 18.49 2.23 -0.95
N GLU A 255 19.12 3.27 -0.41
CA GLU A 255 18.49 4.21 0.52
C GLU A 255 17.41 5.06 -0.17
N LYS A 256 17.45 5.14 -1.50
CA LYS A 256 16.47 5.85 -2.32
C LYS A 256 16.24 5.08 -3.62
N VAL A 257 14.96 4.89 -3.95
CA VAL A 257 14.50 4.37 -5.23
C VAL A 257 13.48 5.37 -5.78
N ASP A 258 13.69 5.84 -7.01
CA ASP A 258 12.76 6.74 -7.66
C ASP A 258 11.53 5.95 -8.19
N PRO A 259 10.34 6.58 -8.27
CA PRO A 259 9.15 5.92 -8.81
C PRO A 259 9.38 5.38 -10.23
N LEU A 260 8.84 4.19 -10.49
CA LEU A 260 8.94 3.52 -11.78
C LEU A 260 8.14 4.28 -12.83
N LYS A 261 8.76 4.48 -14.01
CA LYS A 261 8.06 4.99 -15.19
C LYS A 261 7.53 3.81 -15.99
N TRP A 262 6.22 3.63 -16.00
CA TRP A 262 5.56 2.57 -16.79
C TRP A 262 5.04 3.05 -18.15
N THR A 263 4.97 4.36 -18.40
CA THR A 263 4.54 4.90 -19.69
C THR A 263 5.62 4.80 -20.75
N THR A 264 5.20 4.53 -21.97
CA THR A 264 6.01 4.60 -23.19
C THR A 264 6.05 6.03 -23.75
N PRO A 265 6.98 6.34 -24.69
CA PRO A 265 6.94 7.61 -25.42
C PRO A 265 5.62 7.82 -26.18
N GLU A 266 5.01 6.76 -26.68
CA GLU A 266 3.72 6.78 -27.36
C GLU A 266 2.59 7.18 -26.40
N ASP A 267 2.59 6.61 -25.19
CA ASP A 267 1.64 6.99 -24.12
C ASP A 267 1.82 8.46 -23.73
N ASP A 268 3.07 8.92 -23.58
CA ASP A 268 3.35 10.33 -23.25
C ASP A 268 2.81 11.27 -24.36
N ALA A 269 2.89 10.88 -25.63
CA ALA A 269 2.33 11.63 -26.75
C ALA A 269 0.79 11.61 -26.79
N GLU A 270 0.15 10.48 -26.48
CA GLU A 270 -1.30 10.39 -26.31
C GLU A 270 -1.79 11.35 -25.22
N TRP A 271 -1.05 11.40 -24.10
CA TRP A 271 -1.36 12.30 -23.00
C TRP A 271 -1.28 13.77 -23.42
N GLU A 272 -0.23 14.17 -24.14
CA GLU A 272 -0.08 15.54 -24.65
C GLU A 272 -1.25 15.93 -25.56
N HIS A 273 -1.67 15.02 -26.44
CA HIS A 273 -2.83 15.22 -27.30
C HIS A 273 -4.12 15.39 -26.50
N TYR A 274 -4.36 14.52 -25.51
CA TYR A 274 -5.50 14.63 -24.61
C TYR A 274 -5.54 15.96 -23.85
N CYS A 275 -4.40 16.40 -23.30
CA CYS A 275 -4.29 17.71 -22.64
C CYS A 275 -4.68 18.86 -23.57
N ALA A 276 -4.21 18.84 -24.82
CA ALA A 276 -4.53 19.86 -25.80
C ALA A 276 -6.04 19.91 -26.11
N GLU A 277 -6.68 18.75 -26.29
CA GLU A 277 -8.13 18.68 -26.52
C GLU A 277 -8.95 19.19 -25.33
N VAL A 278 -8.55 18.83 -24.11
CA VAL A 278 -9.24 19.29 -22.88
C VAL A 278 -9.10 20.80 -22.73
N GLU A 279 -7.91 21.35 -22.96
CA GLU A 279 -7.71 22.80 -22.92
C GLU A 279 -8.56 23.53 -23.96
N GLU A 280 -8.66 23.00 -25.18
CA GLU A 280 -9.49 23.59 -26.23
C GLU A 280 -10.97 23.57 -25.85
N LYS A 281 -11.47 22.45 -25.30
CA LYS A 281 -12.85 22.34 -24.79
C LYS A 281 -13.12 23.31 -23.64
N LEU A 282 -12.19 23.48 -22.71
CA LEU A 282 -12.34 24.45 -21.62
C LEU A 282 -12.36 25.90 -22.15
N LYS A 283 -11.51 26.22 -23.14
CA LYS A 283 -11.50 27.53 -23.80
C LYS A 283 -12.81 27.80 -24.55
N SER A 284 -13.37 26.82 -25.25
CA SER A 284 -14.64 26.98 -25.97
C SER A 284 -15.84 27.13 -25.02
N MET A 285 -15.90 26.34 -23.94
CA MET A 285 -16.92 26.49 -22.89
C MET A 285 -16.84 27.86 -22.19
N GLY A 286 -15.63 28.35 -21.90
CA GLY A 286 -15.43 29.68 -21.34
C GLY A 286 -15.90 30.81 -22.25
N ARG A 287 -15.76 30.66 -23.57
CA ARG A 287 -16.29 31.61 -24.57
C ARG A 287 -17.81 31.61 -24.59
N ILE A 288 -18.43 30.43 -24.56
CA ILE A 288 -19.90 30.29 -24.52
C ILE A 288 -20.46 30.97 -23.26
N ASN A 289 -19.91 30.70 -22.09
CA ASN A 289 -20.39 31.29 -20.84
C ASN A 289 -20.25 32.83 -20.80
N LYS A 290 -19.20 33.39 -21.41
CA LYS A 290 -19.05 34.85 -21.55
C LYS A 290 -20.08 35.45 -22.51
N ALA A 291 -20.36 34.79 -23.64
CA ALA A 291 -21.38 35.26 -24.59
C ALA A 291 -22.77 35.31 -23.95
N THR A 292 -23.15 34.27 -23.19
CA THR A 292 -24.45 34.19 -22.50
C THR A 292 -24.60 35.22 -21.36
N GLN A 293 -23.49 35.72 -20.80
CA GLN A 293 -23.52 36.80 -19.79
C GLN A 293 -23.64 38.21 -20.41
N MET A 294 -23.29 38.40 -21.68
CA MET A 294 -23.42 39.69 -22.37
C MET A 294 -24.83 39.92 -22.95
N GLU A 295 -25.64 38.86 -23.06
CA GLU A 295 -27.03 38.92 -23.55
C GLU A 295 -28.08 39.08 -22.44
N LYS A 296 -27.66 39.23 -21.18
CA LYS A 296 -28.53 39.55 -20.03
C LYS A 296 -28.28 40.95 -19.51
#